data_AF-A0A3A5JRV3-F1
#
_entry.id   AF-A0A3A5JRV3-F1
#
_cell.length_a   1.000
_cell.length_b   1.000
_cell.length_c   1.000
_cell.angle_alpha   90.00
_cell.angle_beta   90.00
_cell.angle_gamma   90.00
#
_symmetry.space_group_name_H-M   'P 1'
#
loop_
_entity.id
_entity.type
_entity.pdbx_description
1 polymer ?
#
loop_
_entity_poly.entity_id
_entity_poly.type
_entity_poly.pdbx_seq_one_letter_code
_entity_poly.pdbx_strand_id
1 'polypeptide(L)'
;MKDAPLQVDAILGTKTYEDVLFSEEHAERVVPVDARTGNRTRVIEGAVEKAKEFVADDSRRVAVPQSTEATIETGSAPYLSVVFYDSKVVRGKIESDSYGEPSYENDGYGLEWTYRAATKSDEYDVEFVEADYETGNVTIRVEEVV
;
A
#
# COMPACT_ATOMS: atom_id res chain seq x y z
N MET A 1 -16.85 19.10 -6.36
CA MET A 1 -15.96 18.22 -7.17
C MET A 1 -16.88 17.44 -8.09
N LYS A 2 -16.77 17.63 -9.40
CA LYS A 2 -17.55 16.89 -10.40
C LYS A 2 -17.10 15.43 -10.38
N ASP A 3 -18.05 14.52 -10.55
CA ASP A 3 -17.86 13.11 -10.86
C ASP A 3 -16.69 12.96 -11.85
N ALA A 4 -15.52 12.58 -11.34
CA ALA A 4 -14.46 12.10 -12.21
C ALA A 4 -15.04 10.86 -12.90
N PRO A 5 -15.04 10.79 -14.24
CA PRO A 5 -15.62 9.66 -14.93
C PRO A 5 -14.95 8.39 -14.41
N LEU A 6 -15.78 7.42 -14.00
CA LEU A 6 -15.36 6.07 -13.69
C LEU A 6 -14.55 5.55 -14.87
N GLN A 7 -13.24 5.43 -14.72
CA GLN A 7 -12.38 4.75 -15.69
C GLN A 7 -12.38 3.26 -15.36
N VAL A 8 -13.56 2.64 -15.40
CA VAL A 8 -13.73 1.24 -14.96
C VAL A 8 -12.83 0.27 -15.74
N ASP A 9 -12.59 0.55 -17.02
CA ASP A 9 -11.64 -0.21 -17.85
C ASP A 9 -10.22 -0.23 -17.24
N ALA A 10 -9.86 0.78 -16.43
CA ALA A 10 -8.57 0.87 -15.77
C ALA A 10 -8.44 -0.09 -14.57
N ILE A 11 -9.55 -0.58 -14.01
CA ILE A 11 -9.57 -1.47 -12.83
C ILE A 11 -10.16 -2.87 -13.09
N LEU A 12 -10.86 -3.06 -14.21
CA LEU A 12 -11.46 -4.35 -14.59
C LEU A 12 -10.43 -5.48 -14.66
N GLY A 13 -10.84 -6.67 -14.22
CA GLY A 13 -10.01 -7.87 -14.14
C GLY A 13 -9.18 -7.93 -12.85
N THR A 14 -8.14 -8.76 -12.86
CA THR A 14 -7.22 -8.93 -11.73
C THR A 14 -5.98 -8.07 -11.94
N LYS A 15 -5.64 -7.25 -10.94
CA LYS A 15 -4.47 -6.37 -10.94
C LYS A 15 -3.63 -6.59 -9.69
N THR A 16 -2.31 -6.60 -9.87
CA THR A 16 -1.35 -6.66 -8.79
C THR A 16 -0.56 -5.36 -8.75
N TYR A 17 -0.51 -4.73 -7.58
CA TYR A 17 0.29 -3.54 -7.30
C TYR A 17 1.53 -3.98 -6.54
N GLU A 18 2.69 -3.74 -7.13
CA GLU A 18 3.97 -4.27 -6.65
C GLU A 18 4.69 -3.33 -5.69
N ASP A 19 5.35 -3.88 -4.66
CA ASP A 19 6.20 -3.12 -3.70
C ASP A 19 5.48 -1.96 -2.99
N VAL A 20 4.28 -2.24 -2.47
CA VAL A 20 3.40 -1.26 -1.82
C VAL A 20 3.13 -1.56 -0.35
N LEU A 21 3.26 -2.83 0.07
CA LEU A 21 3.06 -3.24 1.46
C LEU A 21 4.31 -3.05 2.30
N PHE A 22 4.10 -3.00 3.62
CA PHE A 22 5.21 -3.03 4.57
C PHE A 22 5.85 -4.42 4.58
N SER A 23 7.02 -4.55 3.95
CA SER A 23 7.81 -5.79 3.89
C SER A 23 9.01 -5.76 4.85
N GLU A 24 9.68 -6.92 5.00
CA GLU A 24 10.96 -6.95 5.72
C GLU A 24 12.01 -6.07 5.02
N GLU A 25 12.13 -6.14 3.69
CA GLU A 25 13.03 -5.27 2.92
C GLU A 25 12.77 -3.79 3.21
N HIS A 26 11.50 -3.39 3.23
CA HIS A 26 11.13 -2.04 3.61
C HIS A 26 11.60 -1.70 5.03
N ALA A 27 11.31 -2.57 5.99
CA ALA A 27 11.73 -2.41 7.38
C ALA A 27 13.26 -2.27 7.49
N GLU A 28 14.03 -3.05 6.73
CA GLU A 28 15.49 -2.98 6.71
C GLU A 28 16.03 -1.63 6.22
N ARG A 29 15.34 -1.02 5.25
CA ARG A 29 15.69 0.30 4.71
C ARG A 29 15.33 1.45 5.65
N VAL A 30 14.20 1.37 6.36
CA VAL A 30 13.68 2.52 7.14
C VAL A 30 14.02 2.47 8.62
N VAL A 31 14.35 1.30 9.17
CA VAL A 31 14.79 1.22 10.57
C VAL A 31 16.22 1.75 10.67
N PRO A 32 16.45 2.89 11.34
CA PRO A 32 17.78 3.48 11.39
C PRO A 32 18.73 2.58 12.17
N VAL A 33 19.98 2.58 11.75
CA VAL A 33 21.10 1.96 12.48
C VAL A 33 21.75 3.01 13.39
N ASP A 34 22.10 2.60 14.60
CA ASP A 34 22.89 3.42 15.49
C ASP A 34 24.32 3.52 14.94
N ALA A 35 24.74 4.74 14.57
CA ALA A 35 26.03 4.99 13.94
C ALA A 35 27.25 4.66 14.82
N ARG A 36 27.07 4.51 16.14
CA ARG A 36 28.17 4.21 17.09
C ARG A 36 28.35 2.71 17.28
N THR A 37 27.26 1.95 17.24
CA THR A 37 27.26 0.51 17.54
C THR A 37 27.09 -0.36 16.29
N GLY A 38 26.60 0.21 15.19
CA GLY A 38 26.22 -0.53 13.98
C GLY A 38 24.93 -1.36 14.14
N ASN A 39 24.31 -1.34 15.32
CA ASN A 39 23.10 -2.10 15.60
C ASN A 39 21.85 -1.34 15.14
N ARG A 40 20.83 -2.07 14.71
CA ARG A 40 19.51 -1.50 14.40
C ARG A 40 18.90 -0.91 15.66
N THR A 41 18.28 0.27 15.53
CA THR A 41 17.57 0.95 16.63
C THR A 41 16.28 0.25 17.03
N ARG A 42 15.76 -0.66 16.18
CA ARG A 42 14.55 -1.46 16.43
C ARG A 42 14.71 -2.88 15.93
N VAL A 43 13.95 -3.80 16.54
CA VAL A 43 13.86 -5.20 16.11
C VAL A 43 12.97 -5.26 14.86
N ILE A 44 13.53 -5.76 13.76
CA ILE A 44 12.83 -5.99 12.49
C ILE A 44 12.17 -7.37 12.46
N GLU A 45 12.77 -8.35 13.14
CA GLU A 45 12.21 -9.69 13.25
C GLU A 45 10.78 -9.63 13.82
N GLY A 46 9.84 -10.23 13.11
CA GLY A 46 8.42 -10.22 13.45
C GLY A 46 7.71 -8.87 13.23
N ALA A 47 8.35 -7.86 12.62
CA ALA A 47 7.70 -6.59 12.30
C ALA A 47 6.59 -6.76 11.26
N VAL A 48 6.79 -7.63 10.27
CA VAL A 48 5.76 -7.97 9.28
C VAL A 48 4.57 -8.66 9.95
N GLU A 49 4.80 -9.60 10.86
CA GLU A 49 3.73 -10.28 11.60
C GLU A 49 2.93 -9.28 12.47
N LYS A 50 3.61 -8.32 13.10
CA LYS A 50 2.93 -7.22 13.81
C LYS A 50 2.14 -6.32 12.87
N ALA A 51 2.62 -6.08 11.66
CA ALA A 51 1.90 -5.29 10.66
C ALA A 51 0.63 -6.01 10.20
N LYS A 52 0.69 -7.33 10.01
CA LYS A 52 -0.48 -8.17 9.71
C LYS A 52 -1.48 -8.15 10.87
N GLU A 53 -1.04 -8.37 12.10
CA GLU A 53 -1.90 -8.31 13.29
C GLU A 53 -2.56 -6.92 13.44
N PHE A 54 -1.82 -5.85 13.13
CA PHE A 54 -2.30 -4.47 13.23
C PHE A 54 -3.49 -4.15 12.32
N VAL A 55 -3.62 -4.83 11.17
CA VAL A 55 -4.72 -4.62 10.22
C VAL A 55 -5.73 -5.76 10.20
N ALA A 56 -5.54 -6.80 11.02
CA ALA A 56 -6.40 -7.98 11.07
C ALA A 56 -7.84 -7.67 11.53
N ASP A 57 -8.12 -6.46 12.05
CA ASP A 57 -9.45 -6.03 12.48
C ASP A 57 -10.43 -5.79 11.31
N ASP A 58 -9.91 -5.48 10.12
CA ASP A 58 -10.72 -5.24 8.92
C ASP A 58 -10.03 -5.86 7.71
N SER A 59 -10.68 -6.83 7.07
CA SER A 59 -10.16 -7.51 5.88
C SER A 59 -9.96 -6.59 4.68
N ARG A 60 -10.45 -5.35 4.73
CA ARG A 60 -10.23 -4.33 3.69
C ARG A 60 -8.96 -3.52 3.94
N ARG A 61 -8.29 -3.71 5.07
CA ARG A 61 -7.11 -2.93 5.45
C ARG A 61 -5.83 -3.68 5.16
N VAL A 62 -4.82 -2.91 4.76
CA VAL A 62 -3.46 -3.37 4.55
C VAL A 62 -2.49 -2.41 5.24
N ALA A 63 -1.34 -2.95 5.64
CA ALA A 63 -0.28 -2.17 6.27
C ALA A 63 0.73 -1.74 5.21
N VAL A 64 0.86 -0.44 5.00
CA VAL A 64 1.79 0.15 4.03
C VAL A 64 2.92 0.88 4.77
N PRO A 65 4.09 1.05 4.13
CA PRO A 65 5.17 1.89 4.63
C PRO A 65 4.78 3.27 5.14
N GLN A 66 5.32 3.65 6.29
CA GLN A 66 5.33 5.05 6.71
C GLN A 66 6.60 5.75 6.18
N SER A 67 6.43 6.89 5.50
CA SER A 67 7.56 7.66 4.96
C SER A 67 8.59 8.03 6.04
N THR A 68 9.87 7.98 5.66
CA THR A 68 11.04 8.02 6.55
C THR A 68 11.10 9.22 7.50
N GLU A 69 10.66 10.41 7.07
CA GLU A 69 10.75 11.64 7.89
C GLU A 69 9.88 11.58 9.17
N ALA A 70 8.68 11.00 9.10
CA ALA A 70 7.75 10.96 10.23
C ALA A 70 8.10 9.87 11.28
N THR A 71 8.83 8.84 10.88
CA THR A 71 9.14 7.65 11.71
C THR A 71 10.29 7.92 12.69
N ILE A 72 11.25 8.78 12.34
CA ILE A 72 12.42 9.11 13.16
C ILE A 72 12.03 9.94 14.39
N GLU A 73 11.10 10.88 14.24
CA GLU A 73 10.78 11.84 15.31
C GLU A 73 9.81 11.30 16.38
N THR A 74 8.94 10.36 16.04
CA THR A 74 7.77 10.04 16.89
C THR A 74 7.81 8.70 17.61
N GLY A 75 8.76 7.80 17.29
CA GLY A 75 8.75 6.45 17.89
C GLY A 75 7.60 5.55 17.38
N SER A 76 6.79 6.02 16.44
CA SER A 76 5.61 5.33 15.90
C SER A 76 5.97 4.06 15.13
N ALA A 77 5.00 3.16 14.94
CA ALA A 77 5.17 1.99 14.07
C ALA A 77 5.69 2.41 12.67
N PRO A 78 6.54 1.61 12.01
CA PRO A 78 7.10 1.95 10.69
C PRO A 78 6.09 1.76 9.53
N TYR A 79 4.83 1.54 9.85
CA TYR A 79 3.74 1.27 8.92
C TYR A 79 2.46 1.96 9.38
N LEU A 80 1.56 2.16 8.42
CA LEU A 80 0.23 2.72 8.62
C LEU A 80 -0.82 1.85 7.96
N SER A 81 -2.02 1.83 8.55
CA SER A 81 -3.16 1.08 8.04
C SER A 81 -3.93 1.92 7.03
N VAL A 82 -4.15 1.39 5.84
CA VAL A 82 -4.98 2.00 4.79
C VAL A 82 -5.92 0.96 4.21
N VAL A 83 -6.92 1.38 3.44
CA VAL A 83 -7.73 0.45 2.65
C VAL A 83 -6.92 -0.08 1.46
N PHE A 84 -7.17 -1.31 1.03
CA PHE A 84 -6.37 -1.98 -0.02
C PHE A 84 -6.37 -1.25 -1.38
N TYR A 85 -7.33 -0.35 -1.64
CA TYR A 85 -7.38 0.48 -2.86
C TYR A 85 -7.01 1.95 -2.61
N ASP A 86 -6.42 2.29 -1.44
CA ASP A 86 -5.92 3.63 -1.16
C ASP A 86 -4.85 4.04 -2.18
N SER A 87 -4.75 5.32 -2.49
CA SER A 87 -3.79 5.86 -3.44
C SER A 87 -2.33 5.52 -3.12
N LYS A 88 -1.98 5.25 -1.85
CA LYS A 88 -0.65 4.74 -1.48
C LYS A 88 -0.38 3.31 -1.96
N VAL A 89 -1.44 2.51 -2.13
CA VAL A 89 -1.36 1.15 -2.67
C VAL A 89 -1.44 1.20 -4.19
N VAL A 90 -2.48 1.84 -4.73
CA VAL A 90 -2.76 1.74 -6.18
C VAL A 90 -1.88 2.64 -7.04
N ARG A 91 -0.97 3.43 -6.45
CA ARG A 91 0.17 4.03 -7.17
C ARG A 91 1.15 2.97 -7.69
N GLY A 92 1.24 1.82 -7.03
CA GLY A 92 2.23 0.79 -7.35
C GLY A 92 3.65 1.22 -6.98
N LYS A 93 4.63 0.55 -7.58
CA LYS A 93 6.06 0.81 -7.34
C LYS A 93 6.49 2.20 -7.81
N ILE A 94 7.56 2.68 -7.19
CA ILE A 94 8.27 3.89 -7.63
C ILE A 94 9.08 3.56 -8.88
N GLU A 95 8.85 4.28 -9.97
CA GLU A 95 9.59 4.10 -11.23
C GLU A 95 10.89 4.92 -11.26
N SER A 96 10.95 6.04 -10.56
CA SER A 96 12.18 6.83 -10.45
C SER A 96 12.24 7.65 -9.16
N ASP A 97 13.44 7.67 -8.57
CA ASP A 97 13.79 8.38 -7.33
C ASP A 97 15.03 9.27 -7.56
N SER A 98 14.99 10.09 -8.61
CA SER A 98 15.97 11.17 -8.75
C SER A 98 15.59 12.34 -7.83
N TYR A 99 16.50 13.32 -7.66
CA TYR A 99 16.37 14.55 -6.84
C TYR A 99 15.13 15.47 -7.13
N GLY A 100 13.99 14.94 -7.54
CA GLY A 100 12.69 15.57 -7.81
C GLY A 100 11.52 14.79 -7.16
N GLU A 101 10.29 15.05 -7.63
CA GLU A 101 9.08 14.37 -7.14
C GLU A 101 9.08 12.89 -7.61
N PRO A 102 8.88 11.90 -6.72
CA PRO A 102 8.86 10.50 -7.11
C PRO A 102 7.76 10.23 -8.14
N SER A 103 8.11 9.51 -9.20
CA SER A 103 7.15 9.02 -10.19
C SER A 103 6.72 7.60 -9.83
N TYR A 104 5.42 7.33 -9.95
CA TYR A 104 4.83 6.03 -9.67
C TYR A 104 4.29 5.45 -10.96
N GLU A 105 4.21 4.12 -11.02
CA GLU A 105 3.70 3.38 -12.18
C GLU A 105 2.27 3.82 -12.57
N ASN A 106 1.46 4.22 -11.58
CA ASN A 106 0.06 4.55 -11.80
C ASN A 106 -0.33 5.91 -11.19
N ASP A 107 -1.36 6.55 -11.78
CA ASP A 107 -2.10 7.62 -11.12
C ASP A 107 -2.99 7.03 -10.02
N GLY A 108 -2.41 6.80 -8.84
CA GLY A 108 -3.16 6.19 -7.75
C GLY A 108 -4.28 7.06 -7.19
N TYR A 109 -4.31 8.37 -7.44
CA TYR A 109 -5.48 9.18 -7.06
C TYR A 109 -6.66 8.83 -7.97
N GLY A 110 -6.45 8.82 -9.29
CA GLY A 110 -7.47 8.39 -10.25
C GLY A 110 -7.98 6.97 -9.98
N LEU A 111 -7.07 6.03 -9.67
CA LEU A 111 -7.44 4.66 -9.34
C LEU A 111 -8.21 4.55 -8.02
N GLU A 112 -7.78 5.23 -6.95
CA GLU A 112 -8.49 5.22 -5.65
C GLU A 112 -9.95 5.66 -5.83
N TRP A 113 -10.18 6.74 -6.60
CA TRP A 113 -11.53 7.21 -6.89
C TRP A 113 -12.34 6.20 -7.70
N THR A 114 -11.71 5.55 -8.67
CA THR A 114 -12.36 4.55 -9.52
C THR A 114 -12.78 3.33 -8.69
N TYR A 115 -11.88 2.76 -7.88
CA TYR A 115 -12.21 1.66 -6.95
C TYR A 115 -13.27 2.05 -5.92
N ARG A 116 -13.18 3.27 -5.36
CA ARG A 116 -14.15 3.76 -4.38
C ARG A 116 -15.55 3.89 -4.96
N ALA A 117 -15.66 4.25 -6.23
CA ALA A 117 -16.95 4.35 -6.92
C ALA A 117 -17.45 2.96 -7.37
N ALA A 118 -16.57 2.05 -7.82
CA ALA A 118 -16.93 0.65 -8.09
C ALA A 118 -17.46 -0.06 -6.84
N THR A 119 -16.80 0.09 -5.68
CA THR A 119 -17.22 -0.49 -4.38
C THR A 119 -18.59 0.03 -3.90
N LYS A 120 -19.07 1.15 -4.46
CA LYS A 120 -20.38 1.74 -4.13
C LYS A 120 -21.44 1.48 -5.20
N SER A 121 -21.06 0.85 -6.31
CA SER A 121 -21.99 0.48 -7.37
C SER A 121 -22.43 -0.96 -7.17
N ASP A 122 -23.69 -1.25 -7.49
CA ASP A 122 -24.22 -2.61 -7.54
C ASP A 122 -23.82 -3.33 -8.85
N GLU A 123 -23.18 -2.63 -9.79
CA GLU A 123 -22.76 -3.16 -11.10
C GLU A 123 -21.42 -3.90 -11.07
N TYR A 124 -20.62 -3.72 -10.00
CA TYR A 124 -19.27 -4.27 -9.91
C TYR A 124 -19.07 -5.00 -8.58
N ASP A 125 -18.39 -6.14 -8.65
CA ASP A 125 -17.83 -6.80 -7.48
C ASP A 125 -16.34 -6.44 -7.37
N VAL A 126 -15.92 -5.96 -6.21
CA VAL A 126 -14.52 -5.58 -5.92
C VAL A 126 -14.01 -6.50 -4.83
N GLU A 127 -13.19 -7.45 -5.22
CA GLU A 127 -12.61 -8.46 -4.37
C GLU A 127 -11.16 -8.11 -4.03
N PHE A 128 -10.85 -8.06 -2.74
CA PHE A 128 -9.47 -8.09 -2.27
C PHE A 128 -8.99 -9.54 -2.26
N VAL A 129 -8.07 -9.86 -3.17
CA VAL A 129 -7.62 -11.23 -3.41
C VAL A 129 -6.53 -11.61 -2.42
N GLU A 130 -5.50 -10.77 -2.30
CA GLU A 130 -4.32 -11.10 -1.51
C GLU A 130 -3.50 -9.87 -1.11
N ALA A 131 -2.93 -9.90 0.10
CA ALA A 131 -1.79 -9.09 0.51
C ALA A 131 -0.59 -10.00 0.77
N ASP A 132 0.34 -10.01 -0.17
CA ASP A 132 1.58 -10.75 -0.07
C ASP A 132 2.67 -9.85 0.55
N TYR A 133 2.77 -9.93 1.87
CA TYR A 133 3.77 -9.18 2.64
C TYR A 133 5.22 -9.70 2.45
N GLU A 134 5.42 -10.88 1.86
CA GLU A 134 6.75 -11.39 1.53
C GLU A 134 7.32 -10.61 0.33
N THR A 135 6.51 -10.44 -0.72
CA THR A 135 6.92 -9.69 -1.93
C THR A 135 6.55 -8.20 -1.89
N GLY A 136 5.71 -7.78 -0.95
CA GLY A 136 5.24 -6.41 -0.84
C GLY A 136 4.02 -6.10 -1.73
N ASN A 137 3.34 -7.11 -2.24
CA ASN A 137 2.35 -6.97 -3.32
C ASN A 137 0.91 -6.99 -2.81
N VAL A 138 0.02 -6.26 -3.49
CA VAL A 138 -1.43 -6.31 -3.27
C VAL A 138 -2.13 -6.72 -4.55
N THR A 139 -3.01 -7.73 -4.48
CA THR A 139 -3.83 -8.16 -5.61
C THR A 139 -5.30 -7.85 -5.37
N ILE A 140 -5.92 -7.19 -6.36
CA ILE A 140 -7.32 -6.78 -6.36
C ILE A 140 -7.97 -7.34 -7.63
N ARG A 141 -9.21 -7.80 -7.53
CA ARG A 141 -10.02 -8.22 -8.66
C ARG A 141 -11.29 -7.40 -8.74
N VAL A 142 -11.65 -7.00 -9.96
CA VAL A 142 -12.92 -6.32 -10.23
C VAL A 142 -13.63 -7.04 -11.37
N GLU A 143 -14.89 -7.37 -11.15
CA GLU A 143 -15.76 -8.03 -12.14
C GLU A 143 -17.10 -7.28 -12.26
N GLU A 144 -17.73 -7.35 -13.44
CA GLU A 144 -19.10 -6.88 -13.62
C GLU A 144 -20.09 -7.91 -13.06
N VAL A 145 -21.08 -7.43 -12.32
CA VAL A 145 -22.18 -8.25 -11.81
C VAL A 145 -23.25 -8.34 -12.90
N VAL A 146 -23.37 -9.51 -13.54
CA VAL A 146 -24.30 -9.78 -14.65
C VAL A 146 -25.67 -10.26 -14.16
#